data_AF-A0A0Q8PVM6-F1
#
_entry.id   AF-A0A0Q8PVM6-F1
#
_cell.length_a   1.000
_cell.length_b   1.000
_cell.length_c   1.000
_cell.angle_alpha   90.00
_cell.angle_beta   90.00
_cell.angle_gamma   90.00
#
_symmetry.space_group_name_H-M   'P 1'
#
loop_
_entity.id
_entity.type
_entity.pdbx_description
1 polymer ?
#
loop_
_entity_poly.entity_id
_entity_poly.type
_entity_poly.pdbx_seq_one_letter_code
_entity_poly.pdbx_strand_id
1 'polypeptide(L)'
;MLRRTRLVVAAGLALAALAGCGSNQGDDEADDGDKATSPSATPTTAEPYLEVPAGVSLTEPGAVLELGESGVVAFQKRQEEIGVLSVSVDRIERTSFTESFDGWNVNDVTAARTPYFVRATVTNLGDLDLGGYVVDSVLWAEDGENLEAPTAYASTLLPVCHADPLPTPFVKDATAEICLTYFIAPAHTLQGVSFQPFGGLDAITWSGELSPVTEPVKPGKKGGKKGDKSIETPSGTPSGTPGGTPSATSSASAS
;
A
#
# COMPACT_ATOMS: atom_id res chain seq x y z
N MET A 1 47.73 -35.04 -1.09
CA MET A 1 48.01 -36.30 -0.38
C MET A 1 47.23 -36.30 0.92
N LEU A 2 46.37 -37.32 1.13
CA LEU A 2 45.77 -37.84 2.38
C LEU A 2 45.13 -36.83 3.37
N ARG A 3 43.90 -36.98 3.88
CA ARG A 3 43.18 -38.20 4.28
C ARG A 3 41.65 -37.97 4.24
N ARG A 4 40.93 -39.01 3.81
CA ARG A 4 39.47 -39.16 3.90
C ARG A 4 39.09 -39.58 5.32
N THR A 5 38.00 -39.05 5.86
CA THR A 5 37.23 -39.72 6.91
C THR A 5 35.74 -39.50 6.65
N ARG A 6 35.03 -40.59 6.35
CA ARG A 6 33.57 -40.66 6.26
C ARG A 6 33.02 -40.95 7.66
N LEU A 7 31.90 -40.34 8.02
CA LEU A 7 31.06 -40.78 9.13
C LEU A 7 29.60 -40.79 8.64
N VAL A 8 29.01 -41.97 8.71
CA VAL A 8 27.62 -42.33 8.42
C VAL A 8 27.03 -42.82 9.73
N VAL A 9 25.95 -42.21 10.23
CA VAL A 9 25.02 -42.75 11.26
C VAL A 9 23.68 -42.03 11.00
N ALA A 10 22.72 -42.64 10.30
CA ALA A 10 21.70 -43.61 10.73
C ALA A 10 20.43 -42.95 11.31
N ALA A 11 19.30 -43.33 10.70
CA ALA A 11 17.96 -42.80 10.85
C ALA A 11 17.26 -43.25 12.15
N GLY A 12 16.34 -42.41 12.64
CA GLY A 12 15.36 -42.77 13.67
C GLY A 12 13.99 -42.19 13.32
N LEU A 13 13.13 -43.00 12.70
CA LEU A 13 11.69 -42.76 12.59
C LEU A 13 11.04 -43.10 13.95
N ALA A 14 10.28 -42.16 14.52
CA ALA A 14 9.34 -42.45 15.59
C ALA A 14 7.91 -42.23 15.06
N LEU A 15 7.19 -43.34 14.84
CA LEU A 15 5.75 -43.35 14.62
C LEU A 15 5.04 -43.23 15.98
N ALA A 16 4.26 -42.18 16.17
CA ALA A 16 3.29 -42.09 17.26
C ALA A 16 1.92 -42.59 16.76
N ALA A 17 1.45 -43.68 17.37
CA ALA A 17 0.12 -44.23 17.17
C ALA A 17 -0.89 -43.48 18.05
N LEU A 18 -1.94 -42.91 17.44
CA LEU A 18 -3.16 -42.52 18.14
C LEU A 18 -4.26 -43.52 17.79
N ALA A 19 -4.49 -44.46 18.70
CA ALA A 19 -5.73 -45.21 18.82
C ALA A 19 -6.65 -44.43 19.77
N GLY A 20 -7.84 -44.05 19.29
CA GLY A 20 -8.85 -43.34 20.07
C GLY A 20 -10.22 -43.56 19.47
N CYS A 21 -10.87 -44.63 19.94
CA CYS A 21 -12.20 -45.10 19.58
C CYS A 21 -13.29 -44.26 20.27
N GLY A 22 -14.46 -44.10 19.65
CA GLY A 22 -15.62 -43.55 20.35
C GLY A 22 -16.80 -43.11 19.49
N SER A 23 -17.34 -43.99 18.65
CA SER A 23 -18.68 -43.86 18.09
C SER A 23 -19.72 -44.20 19.17
N ASN A 24 -20.65 -43.29 19.48
CA ASN A 24 -21.87 -43.65 20.21
C ASN A 24 -23.09 -43.05 19.51
N GLN A 25 -23.87 -43.95 18.90
CA GLN A 25 -25.22 -43.78 18.40
C GLN A 25 -26.17 -43.58 19.60
N GLY A 26 -27.10 -42.63 19.48
CA GLY A 26 -28.20 -42.42 20.39
C GLY A 26 -29.27 -41.61 19.68
N ASP A 27 -30.21 -42.31 19.06
CA ASP A 27 -31.51 -41.77 18.68
C ASP A 27 -32.37 -41.69 19.96
N ASP A 28 -33.05 -40.57 20.20
CA ASP A 28 -34.48 -40.52 20.51
C ASP A 28 -34.96 -39.09 20.86
N GLU A 29 -36.05 -38.75 20.18
CA GLU A 29 -37.20 -37.94 20.60
C GLU A 29 -37.10 -36.41 20.80
N ALA A 30 -38.07 -35.75 20.15
CA ALA A 30 -38.41 -34.36 20.26
C ALA A 30 -39.14 -34.06 21.57
N ASP A 31 -38.81 -32.94 22.21
CA ASP A 31 -39.74 -32.20 23.07
C ASP A 31 -39.40 -30.69 23.07
N ASP A 32 -40.43 -29.95 23.44
CA ASP A 32 -40.78 -28.58 23.19
C ASP A 32 -39.87 -27.49 23.82
N GLY A 33 -39.76 -26.37 23.12
CA GLY A 33 -39.72 -25.02 23.67
C GLY A 33 -38.75 -24.68 24.80
N ASP A 34 -37.61 -24.05 24.46
CA ASP A 34 -37.16 -22.88 25.23
C ASP A 34 -36.32 -21.94 24.35
N LYS A 35 -36.77 -20.68 24.27
CA LYS A 35 -36.02 -19.61 23.60
C LYS A 35 -34.75 -19.36 24.40
N ALA A 36 -33.67 -20.03 24.01
CA ALA A 36 -32.33 -19.68 24.45
C ALA A 36 -32.03 -18.24 24.02
N THR A 37 -32.18 -17.32 24.97
CA THR A 37 -31.64 -15.97 24.87
C THR A 37 -30.13 -16.13 24.81
N SER A 38 -29.58 -15.98 23.60
CA SER A 38 -28.14 -15.95 23.38
C SER A 38 -27.56 -14.86 24.28
N PRO A 39 -26.60 -15.17 25.19
CA PRO A 39 -25.88 -14.14 25.88
C PRO A 39 -25.15 -13.32 24.82
N SER A 40 -25.60 -12.08 24.65
CA SER A 40 -24.92 -11.10 23.82
C SER A 40 -23.50 -10.98 24.35
N ALA A 41 -22.53 -11.52 23.62
CA ALA A 41 -21.12 -11.40 23.95
C ALA A 41 -20.81 -9.90 23.99
N THR A 42 -20.47 -9.41 25.18
CA THR A 42 -19.96 -8.05 25.32
C THR A 42 -18.63 -8.01 24.57
N PRO A 43 -18.38 -7.04 23.67
CA PRO A 43 -17.11 -6.97 22.97
C PRO A 43 -16.02 -6.76 24.02
N THR A 44 -15.20 -7.80 24.23
CA THR A 44 -13.97 -7.66 24.99
C THR A 44 -13.05 -6.86 24.09
N THR A 45 -12.87 -5.57 24.42
CA THR A 45 -11.85 -4.74 23.77
C THR A 45 -10.51 -5.41 24.04
N ALA A 46 -9.88 -5.94 23.00
CA ALA A 46 -8.54 -6.49 23.09
C ALA A 46 -7.62 -5.44 23.72
N GLU A 47 -6.83 -5.82 24.73
CA GLU A 47 -5.88 -4.88 25.32
C GLU A 47 -4.85 -4.47 24.27
N PRO A 48 -4.52 -3.17 24.16
CA PRO A 48 -3.62 -2.68 23.13
C PRO A 48 -2.21 -3.23 23.36
N TYR A 49 -1.52 -3.58 22.27
CA TYR A 49 -0.17 -4.15 22.32
C TYR A 49 0.92 -3.14 22.73
N LEU A 50 0.57 -1.85 22.73
CA LEU A 50 1.35 -0.75 23.30
C LEU A 50 0.41 0.20 24.03
N GLU A 51 0.91 0.82 25.09
CA GLU A 51 0.16 1.89 25.77
C GLU A 51 0.03 3.09 24.83
N VAL A 52 -1.21 3.51 24.59
CA VAL A 52 -1.52 4.66 23.74
C VAL A 52 -2.30 5.73 24.52
N PRO A 53 -2.27 7.00 24.09
CA PRO A 53 -3.04 8.05 24.73
C PRO A 53 -4.55 7.74 24.79
N ALA A 54 -5.21 8.26 25.82
CA ALA A 54 -6.64 8.07 26.01
C ALA A 54 -7.45 8.57 24.79
N GLY A 55 -8.44 7.79 24.37
CA GLY A 55 -9.30 8.11 23.22
C GLY A 55 -8.74 7.69 21.86
N VAL A 56 -7.55 7.08 21.81
CA VAL A 56 -7.04 6.40 20.63
C VAL A 56 -7.39 4.91 20.71
N SER A 57 -8.09 4.40 19.70
CA SER A 57 -8.29 2.96 19.51
C SER A 57 -7.35 2.46 18.42
N LEU A 58 -6.52 1.47 18.75
CA LEU A 58 -5.67 0.81 17.77
C LEU A 58 -6.50 -0.10 16.87
N THR A 59 -6.08 -0.21 15.61
CA THR A 59 -6.58 -1.26 14.73
C THR A 59 -6.19 -2.63 15.29
N GLU A 60 -7.13 -3.57 15.22
CA GLU A 60 -6.92 -4.93 15.69
C GLU A 60 -5.79 -5.61 14.90
N PRO A 61 -4.82 -6.27 15.55
CA PRO A 61 -3.83 -7.09 14.87
C PRO A 61 -4.49 -8.12 13.95
N GLY A 62 -3.92 -8.36 12.77
CA GLY A 62 -4.50 -9.25 11.76
C GLY A 62 -5.58 -8.59 10.89
N ALA A 63 -5.94 -7.32 11.11
CA ALA A 63 -6.90 -6.63 10.26
C ALA A 63 -6.41 -6.51 8.81
N VAL A 64 -7.30 -6.82 7.87
CA VAL A 64 -7.10 -6.63 6.43
C VAL A 64 -7.94 -5.44 6.00
N LEU A 65 -7.26 -4.39 5.55
CA LEU A 65 -7.83 -3.10 5.17
C LEU A 65 -7.73 -2.93 3.65
N GLU A 66 -8.71 -2.22 3.07
CA GLU A 66 -8.64 -1.85 1.66
C GLU A 66 -7.71 -0.64 1.44
N LEU A 67 -7.20 -0.46 0.22
CA LEU A 67 -6.50 0.78 -0.13
C LEU A 67 -7.42 2.00 0.08
N GLY A 68 -6.89 3.03 0.75
CA GLY A 68 -7.63 4.22 1.16
C GLY A 68 -8.34 4.10 2.50
N GLU A 69 -8.40 2.90 3.10
CA GLU A 69 -8.92 2.70 4.45
C GLU A 69 -7.86 3.06 5.50
N SER A 70 -8.29 3.76 6.56
CA SER A 70 -7.40 4.17 7.64
C SER A 70 -7.30 3.09 8.73
N GLY A 71 -6.08 2.69 9.07
CA GLY A 71 -5.77 1.92 10.27
C GLY A 71 -4.94 2.73 11.26
N VAL A 72 -5.16 2.53 12.57
CA VAL A 72 -4.40 3.20 13.62
C VAL A 72 -3.36 2.23 14.19
N VAL A 73 -2.10 2.63 14.09
CA VAL A 73 -0.95 1.83 14.54
C VAL A 73 -0.14 2.58 15.60
N ALA A 74 0.41 1.85 16.56
CA ALA A 74 1.39 2.34 17.51
C ALA A 74 2.73 1.66 17.28
N PHE A 75 3.82 2.40 17.33
CA PHE A 75 5.16 1.85 17.12
C PHE A 75 6.15 2.47 18.09
N GLN A 76 7.20 1.73 18.45
CA GLN A 76 8.28 2.24 19.27
C GLN A 76 9.33 2.91 18.36
N LYS A 77 9.44 4.23 18.43
CA LYS A 77 10.50 5.00 17.75
C LYS A 77 11.86 4.78 18.42
N ARG A 78 11.87 4.75 19.75
CA ARG A 78 12.98 4.31 20.61
C ARG A 78 12.40 3.79 21.92
N GLN A 79 13.26 3.32 22.82
CA GLN A 79 12.82 2.93 24.17
C GLN A 79 11.98 4.06 24.80
N GLU A 80 10.77 3.71 25.23
CA GLU A 80 9.80 4.62 25.88
C GLU A 80 9.26 5.77 24.99
N GLU A 81 9.59 5.80 23.69
CA GLU A 81 8.95 6.72 22.74
C GLU A 81 8.00 5.97 21.82
N ILE A 82 6.72 6.05 22.16
CA ILE A 82 5.64 5.45 21.39
C ILE A 82 5.07 6.51 20.44
N GLY A 83 5.23 6.27 19.14
CA GLY A 83 4.52 7.00 18.10
C GLY A 83 3.17 6.34 17.84
N VAL A 84 2.16 7.16 17.51
CA VAL A 84 0.83 6.67 17.13
C VAL A 84 0.42 7.38 15.84
N LEU A 85 0.18 6.60 14.79
CA LEU A 85 -0.22 7.12 13.49
C LEU A 85 -1.56 6.51 13.08
N SER A 86 -2.47 7.35 12.59
CA SER A 86 -3.44 6.89 11.59
C SER A 86 -2.70 6.77 10.27
N VAL A 87 -2.84 5.65 9.59
CA VAL A 87 -2.21 5.34 8.31
C VAL A 87 -3.27 4.92 7.32
N SER A 88 -3.28 5.54 6.16
CA SER A 88 -4.02 5.10 4.97
C SER A 88 -3.03 4.82 3.86
N VAL A 89 -3.03 3.60 3.32
CA VAL A 89 -2.29 3.32 2.08
C VAL A 89 -3.19 3.67 0.91
N ASP A 90 -2.95 4.83 0.33
CA ASP A 90 -3.85 5.44 -0.65
C ASP A 90 -3.75 4.75 -2.01
N ARG A 91 -2.52 4.45 -2.45
CA ARG A 91 -2.24 3.83 -3.75
C ARG A 91 -0.96 3.01 -3.72
N ILE A 92 -0.97 1.93 -4.50
CA ILE A 92 0.21 1.16 -4.83
C ILE A 92 0.40 1.25 -6.36
N GLU A 93 1.53 1.80 -6.78
CA GLU A 93 1.84 2.05 -8.19
C GLU A 93 3.00 1.14 -8.62
N ARG A 94 2.72 0.21 -9.54
CA ARG A 94 3.78 -0.62 -10.15
C ARG A 94 4.51 0.20 -11.21
N THR A 95 5.84 0.14 -11.23
CA THR A 95 6.65 0.84 -12.24
C THR A 95 7.82 -0.01 -12.74
N SER A 96 8.74 0.61 -13.47
CA SER A 96 10.00 0.04 -13.92
C SER A 96 11.14 1.03 -13.73
N PHE A 97 12.39 0.53 -13.73
CA PHE A 97 13.57 1.39 -13.67
C PHE A 97 13.63 2.36 -14.85
N THR A 98 13.26 1.92 -16.04
CA THR A 98 13.24 2.75 -17.25
C THR A 98 12.22 3.89 -17.16
N GLU A 99 11.07 3.67 -16.52
CA GLU A 99 10.00 4.68 -16.43
C GLU A 99 10.27 5.72 -15.34
N SER A 100 10.71 5.29 -14.16
CA SER A 100 10.71 6.15 -12.97
C SER A 100 12.07 6.46 -12.38
N PHE A 101 13.14 5.81 -12.86
CA PHE A 101 14.49 5.94 -12.33
C PHE A 101 15.47 6.41 -13.41
N ASP A 102 15.04 7.43 -14.17
CA ASP A 102 15.84 7.99 -15.26
C ASP A 102 17.21 8.48 -14.76
N GLY A 103 18.26 8.18 -15.53
CA GLY A 103 19.64 8.51 -15.21
C GLY A 103 20.31 7.61 -14.16
N TRP A 104 19.63 6.59 -13.63
CA TRP A 104 20.23 5.68 -12.64
C TRP A 104 21.11 4.62 -13.32
N ASN A 105 22.26 4.32 -12.70
CA ASN A 105 23.08 3.17 -13.09
C ASN A 105 22.57 1.93 -12.34
N VAL A 106 21.83 1.08 -13.05
CA VAL A 106 21.18 -0.11 -12.48
C VAL A 106 21.92 -1.35 -12.99
N ASN A 107 22.43 -2.17 -12.07
CA ASN A 107 23.04 -3.45 -12.41
C ASN A 107 21.98 -4.53 -12.68
N ASP A 108 22.37 -5.66 -13.25
CA ASP A 108 21.44 -6.74 -13.64
C ASP A 108 20.62 -7.30 -12.46
N VAL A 109 21.20 -7.34 -11.25
CA VAL A 109 20.52 -7.84 -10.05
C VAL A 109 19.39 -6.90 -9.64
N THR A 110 19.65 -5.60 -9.62
CA THR A 110 18.63 -4.59 -9.32
C THR A 110 17.61 -4.50 -10.45
N ALA A 111 18.05 -4.53 -11.71
CA ALA A 111 17.17 -4.45 -12.88
C ALA A 111 16.18 -5.62 -12.98
N ALA A 112 16.51 -6.77 -12.39
CA ALA A 112 15.60 -7.91 -12.34
C ALA A 112 14.43 -7.72 -11.33
N ARG A 113 14.54 -6.77 -10.40
CA ARG A 113 13.49 -6.46 -9.43
C ARG A 113 12.38 -5.61 -10.04
N THR A 114 11.18 -5.71 -9.50
CA THR A 114 10.05 -4.86 -9.87
C THR A 114 9.90 -3.72 -8.86
N PRO A 115 10.08 -2.45 -9.26
CA PRO A 115 9.85 -1.32 -8.38
C PRO A 115 8.35 -1.02 -8.19
N TYR A 116 8.01 -0.61 -6.98
CA TYR A 116 6.68 -0.13 -6.60
C TYR A 116 6.79 1.17 -5.82
N PHE A 117 5.87 2.09 -6.06
CA PHE A 117 5.64 3.27 -5.22
C PHE A 117 4.40 3.06 -4.38
N VAL A 118 4.52 3.26 -3.08
CA VAL A 118 3.41 3.21 -2.13
C VAL A 118 3.18 4.61 -1.61
N ARG A 119 2.03 5.18 -1.94
CA ARG A 119 1.60 6.48 -1.45
C ARG A 119 0.69 6.26 -0.25
N ALA A 120 0.99 6.93 0.84
CA ALA A 120 0.22 6.83 2.05
C ALA A 120 0.00 8.21 2.67
N THR A 121 -1.11 8.33 3.39
CA THR A 121 -1.42 9.48 4.23
C THR A 121 -1.25 9.06 5.67
N VAL A 122 -0.48 9.84 6.43
CA VAL A 122 -0.25 9.60 7.86
C VAL A 122 -0.69 10.80 8.67
N THR A 123 -1.37 10.54 9.78
CA THR A 123 -1.78 11.55 10.76
C THR A 123 -1.28 11.17 12.14
N ASN A 124 -0.61 12.07 12.84
CA ASN A 124 -0.17 11.82 14.22
C ASN A 124 -1.36 11.85 15.16
N LEU A 125 -1.67 10.73 15.80
CA LEU A 125 -2.72 10.65 16.83
C LEU A 125 -2.14 10.66 18.25
N GLY A 126 -0.81 10.54 18.37
CA GLY A 126 -0.10 10.50 19.64
C GLY A 126 0.30 11.88 20.16
N ASP A 127 0.83 11.90 21.39
CA ASP A 127 1.31 13.13 22.03
C ASP A 127 2.78 13.45 21.68
N LEU A 128 3.52 12.45 21.18
CA LEU A 128 4.90 12.61 20.73
C LEU A 128 4.94 13.39 19.41
N ASP A 129 5.71 14.49 19.35
CA ASP A 129 6.02 15.17 18.09
C ASP A 129 6.93 14.28 17.23
N LEU A 130 6.44 13.90 16.04
CA LEU A 130 7.15 13.05 15.08
C LEU A 130 7.89 13.85 14.00
N GLY A 131 8.03 15.18 14.17
CA GLY A 131 8.72 16.04 13.21
C GLY A 131 10.14 15.54 12.91
N GLY A 132 10.48 15.45 11.62
CA GLY A 132 11.78 14.96 11.17
C GLY A 132 11.95 13.44 11.22
N TYR A 133 10.93 12.68 11.61
CA TYR A 133 10.96 11.22 11.54
C TYR A 133 10.79 10.72 10.11
N VAL A 134 11.56 9.68 9.73
CA VAL A 134 11.35 8.93 8.49
C VAL A 134 10.57 7.68 8.84
N VAL A 135 9.45 7.45 8.14
CA VAL A 135 8.49 6.37 8.39
C VAL A 135 8.89 5.03 7.75
N ASP A 136 10.18 4.84 7.48
CA ASP A 136 10.74 3.69 6.76
C ASP A 136 10.75 2.38 7.57
N SER A 137 10.51 2.45 8.88
CA SER A 137 10.38 1.27 9.74
C SER A 137 8.93 0.88 10.06
N VAL A 138 7.95 1.64 9.57
CA VAL A 138 6.53 1.46 9.94
C VAL A 138 5.83 0.55 8.93
N LEU A 139 6.00 0.83 7.63
CA LEU A 139 5.34 0.09 6.57
C LEU A 139 6.33 -0.80 5.83
N TRP A 140 5.89 -2.03 5.55
CA TRP A 140 6.65 -3.07 4.88
C TRP A 140 5.87 -3.57 3.67
N ALA A 141 6.55 -3.87 2.58
CA ALA A 141 5.91 -4.53 1.43
C ALA A 141 5.82 -6.04 1.67
N GLU A 142 4.68 -6.63 1.34
CA GLU A 142 4.46 -8.09 1.44
C GLU A 142 4.27 -8.69 0.04
N ASP A 143 5.06 -9.70 -0.30
CA ASP A 143 4.92 -10.44 -1.56
C ASP A 143 4.24 -11.81 -1.39
N GLY A 144 3.74 -12.10 -0.18
CA GLY A 144 3.12 -13.36 0.24
C GLY A 144 4.07 -14.33 0.92
N GLU A 145 5.39 -14.13 0.80
CA GLU A 145 6.41 -14.98 1.44
C GLU A 145 7.41 -14.16 2.25
N ASN A 146 7.74 -12.95 1.79
CA ASN A 146 8.77 -12.10 2.35
C ASN A 146 8.25 -10.69 2.65
N LEU A 147 8.90 -10.06 3.63
CA LEU A 147 8.78 -8.64 3.92
C LEU A 147 9.95 -7.90 3.28
N GLU A 148 9.67 -6.84 2.52
CA GLU A 148 10.67 -5.95 1.94
C GLU A 148 10.56 -4.58 2.61
N ALA A 149 11.69 -4.07 3.14
CA ALA A 149 11.77 -2.73 3.70
C ALA A 149 11.68 -1.68 2.58
N PRO A 150 11.13 -0.48 2.85
CA PRO A 150 11.17 0.60 1.88
C PRO A 150 12.60 1.12 1.71
N THR A 151 12.90 1.56 0.51
CA THR A 151 14.09 2.38 0.23
C THR A 151 13.71 3.84 0.19
N ALA A 152 14.37 4.64 1.03
CA ALA A 152 14.16 6.08 1.08
C ALA A 152 15.09 6.81 0.10
N TYR A 153 14.52 7.71 -0.71
CA TYR A 153 15.25 8.60 -1.59
C TYR A 153 14.84 10.05 -1.32
N ALA A 154 15.82 10.96 -1.37
CA ALA A 154 15.55 12.39 -1.31
C ALA A 154 14.82 12.83 -2.60
N SER A 155 14.00 13.88 -2.49
CA SER A 155 13.26 14.48 -3.62
C SER A 155 14.14 14.90 -4.80
N THR A 156 15.43 15.18 -4.58
CA THR A 156 16.38 15.49 -5.66
C THR A 156 16.83 14.28 -6.48
N LEU A 157 16.76 13.07 -5.91
CA LEU A 157 17.16 11.82 -6.56
C LEU A 157 15.96 11.08 -7.17
N LEU A 158 14.80 11.14 -6.52
CA LEU A 158 13.56 10.50 -6.99
C LEU A 158 12.35 11.43 -6.77
N PRO A 159 12.16 12.46 -7.60
CA PRO A 159 11.10 13.44 -7.41
C PRO A 159 9.69 12.84 -7.40
N VAL A 160 9.48 11.76 -8.17
CA VAL A 160 8.19 11.10 -8.36
C VAL A 160 7.69 10.38 -7.10
N CYS A 161 8.60 9.90 -6.27
CA CYS A 161 8.32 9.21 -5.02
C CYS A 161 9.52 9.36 -4.08
N HIS A 162 9.44 10.33 -3.17
CA HIS A 162 10.49 10.58 -2.20
C HIS A 162 9.96 10.36 -0.78
N ALA A 163 10.82 9.80 0.06
CA ALA A 163 10.53 9.51 1.46
C ALA A 163 11.16 10.60 2.34
N ASP A 164 10.76 11.85 2.12
CA ASP A 164 11.24 12.96 2.94
C ASP A 164 10.76 12.78 4.39
N PRO A 165 11.53 13.25 5.39
CA PRO A 165 11.10 13.21 6.78
C PRO A 165 9.78 13.95 6.99
N LEU A 166 9.00 13.54 7.99
CA LEU A 166 7.77 14.22 8.35
C LEU A 166 8.02 15.71 8.62
N PRO A 167 7.11 16.61 8.19
CA PRO A 167 7.26 18.06 8.39
C PRO A 167 7.57 18.39 9.86
N THR A 168 8.43 19.38 10.10
CA THR A 168 8.69 19.85 11.46
C THR A 168 7.91 21.15 11.72
N PRO A 169 7.01 21.19 12.71
CA PRO A 169 6.62 20.11 13.64
C PRO A 169 5.61 19.12 13.03
N PHE A 170 5.56 17.90 13.59
CA PHE A 170 4.53 16.88 13.30
C PHE A 170 3.85 16.45 14.60
N VAL A 171 3.22 17.41 15.26
CA VAL A 171 2.45 17.23 16.50
C VAL A 171 1.13 16.50 16.26
N LYS A 172 0.39 16.20 17.34
CA LYS A 172 -0.96 15.64 17.27
C LYS A 172 -1.83 16.36 16.23
N ASP A 173 -2.59 15.56 15.49
CA ASP A 173 -3.48 15.93 14.38
C ASP A 173 -2.79 16.52 13.14
N ALA A 174 -1.44 16.60 13.12
CA ALA A 174 -0.71 16.91 11.90
C ALA A 174 -0.80 15.75 10.90
N THR A 175 -0.99 16.08 9.63
CA THR A 175 -1.12 15.12 8.53
C THR A 175 -0.07 15.39 7.45
N ALA A 176 0.47 14.33 6.87
CA ALA A 176 1.35 14.39 5.70
C ALA A 176 1.07 13.24 4.73
N GLU A 177 1.26 13.53 3.44
CA GLU A 177 1.38 12.50 2.42
C GLU A 177 2.86 12.07 2.35
N ILE A 178 3.08 10.76 2.26
CA ILE A 178 4.41 10.14 2.17
C ILE A 178 4.46 9.23 0.95
N CYS A 179 5.67 8.97 0.44
CA CYS A 179 5.89 7.99 -0.61
C CYS A 179 7.04 7.06 -0.27
N LEU A 180 6.79 5.75 -0.33
CA LEU A 180 7.75 4.69 -0.03
C LEU A 180 8.04 3.89 -1.30
N THR A 181 9.32 3.64 -1.58
CA THR A 181 9.75 2.85 -2.74
C THR A 181 10.14 1.44 -2.31
N TYR A 182 9.63 0.41 -2.99
CA TYR A 182 10.00 -0.98 -2.74
C TYR A 182 10.53 -1.64 -4.01
N PHE A 183 11.42 -2.62 -3.86
CA PHE A 183 11.97 -3.39 -4.98
C PHE A 183 11.73 -4.88 -4.79
N ILE A 184 10.63 -5.38 -5.32
CA ILE A 184 10.20 -6.77 -5.14
C ILE A 184 11.05 -7.71 -6.00
N ALA A 185 11.42 -8.83 -5.41
CA ALA A 185 12.29 -9.82 -6.04
C ALA A 185 11.68 -10.39 -7.35
N PRO A 186 12.51 -10.87 -8.29
CA PRO A 186 12.04 -11.51 -9.51
C PRO A 186 11.10 -12.68 -9.21
N ALA A 187 10.08 -12.89 -10.05
CA ALA A 187 9.03 -13.92 -9.88
C ALA A 187 8.05 -13.71 -8.71
N HIS A 188 8.24 -12.68 -7.89
CA HIS A 188 7.29 -12.25 -6.87
C HIS A 188 6.48 -11.04 -7.35
N THR A 189 5.34 -10.79 -6.71
CA THR A 189 4.50 -9.62 -6.96
C THR A 189 4.06 -9.08 -5.62
N LEU A 190 4.11 -7.76 -5.46
CA LEU A 190 3.57 -7.10 -4.27
C LEU A 190 2.09 -7.45 -4.11
N GLN A 191 1.72 -8.03 -2.97
CA GLN A 191 0.33 -8.37 -2.64
C GLN A 191 -0.32 -7.29 -1.77
N GLY A 192 0.48 -6.62 -0.94
CA GLY A 192 0.02 -5.55 -0.07
C GLY A 192 1.16 -4.87 0.65
N VAL A 193 0.78 -3.98 1.56
CA VAL A 193 1.68 -3.27 2.47
C VAL A 193 1.20 -3.55 3.88
N SER A 194 2.09 -3.76 4.82
CA SER A 194 1.71 -4.08 6.19
C SER A 194 2.46 -3.28 7.23
N PHE A 195 1.82 -3.18 8.39
CA PHE A 195 2.44 -2.83 9.65
C PHE A 195 2.57 -4.10 10.49
N GLN A 196 3.75 -4.31 11.08
CA GLN A 196 4.06 -5.47 11.91
C GLN A 196 4.05 -5.04 13.39
N PRO A 197 2.98 -5.35 14.16
CA PRO A 197 2.94 -4.97 15.57
C PRO A 197 4.03 -5.71 16.37
N PHE A 198 4.49 -5.08 17.45
CA PHE A 198 5.46 -5.71 18.34
C PHE A 198 4.86 -6.94 19.03
N GLY A 199 5.72 -7.88 19.44
CA GLY A 199 5.30 -9.06 20.21
C GLY A 199 4.84 -10.25 19.37
N GLY A 200 5.08 -10.24 18.06
CA GLY A 200 4.74 -11.35 17.16
C GLY A 200 3.24 -11.49 16.90
N LEU A 201 2.50 -10.39 17.02
CA LEU A 201 1.09 -10.32 16.66
C LEU A 201 0.93 -10.29 15.14
N ASP A 202 -0.26 -10.67 14.68
CA ASP A 202 -0.58 -10.68 13.25
C ASP A 202 -0.52 -9.27 12.66
N ALA A 203 -0.01 -9.19 11.43
CA ALA A 203 0.16 -7.93 10.71
C ALA A 203 -1.17 -7.24 10.41
N ILE A 204 -1.15 -5.92 10.38
CA ILE A 204 -2.24 -5.13 9.79
C ILE A 204 -1.86 -4.88 8.34
N THR A 205 -2.68 -5.32 7.39
CA THR A 205 -2.33 -5.31 5.97
C THR A 205 -3.30 -4.44 5.17
N TRP A 206 -2.77 -3.60 4.29
CA TRP A 206 -3.52 -2.87 3.27
C TRP A 206 -3.30 -3.50 1.90
N SER A 207 -4.38 -3.80 1.19
CA SER A 207 -4.31 -4.37 -0.16
C SER A 207 -5.46 -3.90 -1.05
N GLY A 208 -5.29 -4.03 -2.37
CA GLY A 208 -6.28 -3.61 -3.35
C GLY A 208 -5.70 -3.54 -4.76
N GLU A 209 -6.45 -2.94 -5.68
CA GLU A 209 -6.04 -2.83 -7.08
C GLU A 209 -4.85 -1.87 -7.26
N LEU A 210 -3.88 -2.29 -8.07
CA LEU A 210 -2.71 -1.47 -8.40
C LEU A 210 -3.10 -0.30 -9.32
N SER A 211 -2.56 0.88 -9.02
CA SER A 211 -2.75 2.09 -9.82
C SER A 211 -1.60 2.31 -10.82
N PRO A 212 -1.82 3.02 -11.94
CA PRO A 212 -0.73 3.54 -12.75
C PRO A 212 0.06 4.61 -12.00
N VAL A 213 1.34 4.77 -12.32
CA VAL A 213 2.19 5.81 -11.74
C VAL A 213 1.70 7.19 -12.14
N THR A 214 1.54 8.07 -11.14
CA THR A 214 1.20 9.48 -11.36
C THR A 214 2.46 10.35 -11.27
N GLU A 215 2.77 11.11 -12.33
CA GLU A 215 3.86 12.09 -12.28
C GLU A 215 3.53 13.25 -11.31
N PRO A 216 4.52 13.77 -10.55
CA PRO A 216 4.31 14.91 -9.68
C PRO A 216 3.93 16.14 -10.52
N VAL A 217 2.84 16.80 -10.13
CA VAL A 217 2.37 18.01 -10.81
C VAL A 217 3.39 19.13 -10.58
N LYS A 218 4.06 19.57 -11.65
CA LYS A 218 4.94 20.75 -11.60
C LYS A 218 4.15 21.93 -11.02
N PRO A 219 4.66 22.62 -9.97
CA PRO A 219 4.00 23.80 -9.43
C PRO A 219 3.88 24.85 -10.54
N GLY A 220 2.65 25.13 -10.96
CA GLY A 220 2.36 26.17 -11.96
C GLY A 220 1.35 25.80 -13.05
N LYS A 221 0.99 24.52 -13.26
CA LYS A 221 0.02 24.14 -14.30
C LYS A 221 -1.38 23.90 -13.72
N LYS A 222 -2.10 24.98 -13.40
CA LYS A 222 -3.55 24.91 -13.16
C LYS A 222 -4.24 24.39 -14.42
N GLY A 223 -4.88 23.22 -14.32
CA GLY A 223 -5.64 22.59 -15.39
C GLY A 223 -6.74 23.52 -15.91
N GLY A 224 -6.66 23.87 -17.19
CA GLY A 224 -7.72 24.56 -17.90
C GLY A 224 -8.92 23.63 -18.04
N LYS A 225 -9.95 23.86 -17.21
CA LYS A 225 -11.25 23.20 -17.31
C LYS A 225 -11.94 23.71 -18.58
N LYS A 226 -11.82 22.97 -19.68
CA LYS A 226 -12.59 23.21 -20.91
C LYS A 226 -14.01 22.73 -20.64
N GLY A 227 -14.89 23.67 -20.31
CA GLY A 227 -16.31 23.41 -20.13
C GLY A 227 -16.94 23.03 -21.46
N ASP A 228 -17.27 21.75 -21.61
CA ASP A 228 -18.20 21.28 -22.62
C ASP A 228 -19.61 21.60 -22.11
N LYS A 229 -20.21 22.65 -22.68
CA LYS A 229 -21.64 22.92 -22.55
C LYS A 229 -22.27 22.64 -23.91
N SER A 230 -22.85 21.45 -24.01
CA SER A 230 -23.86 21.09 -24.98
C SER A 230 -24.95 22.15 -25.02
N ILE A 231 -25.19 22.74 -26.19
CA ILE A 231 -26.43 23.45 -26.50
C ILE A 231 -26.98 22.82 -27.78
N GLU A 232 -28.22 22.36 -27.65
CA GLU A 232 -29.12 21.82 -28.65
C GLU A 232 -29.13 22.58 -29.98
N THR A 233 -29.10 21.81 -31.06
CA THR A 233 -29.44 22.20 -32.42
C THR A 233 -30.96 22.14 -32.61
N PRO A 234 -31.59 23.15 -33.25
CA PRO A 234 -32.74 22.91 -34.10
C PRO A 234 -32.38 23.09 -35.58
N SER A 235 -32.68 22.03 -36.32
CA SER A 235 -32.96 21.89 -37.75
C SER A 235 -33.17 23.17 -38.57
N GLY A 236 -32.52 23.24 -39.73
CA GLY A 236 -32.88 24.16 -40.82
C GLY A 236 -31.96 24.11 -42.03
N THR A 237 -32.19 23.18 -42.96
CA THR A 237 -31.72 23.22 -44.36
C THR A 237 -32.54 24.29 -45.11
N PRO A 238 -31.99 25.08 -46.06
CA PRO A 238 -31.91 24.61 -47.44
C PRO A 238 -30.68 25.05 -48.27
N SER A 239 -30.41 24.19 -49.25
CA SER A 239 -29.76 24.35 -50.56
C SER A 239 -29.46 25.76 -51.10
N GLY A 240 -28.30 25.90 -51.75
CA GLY A 240 -28.07 26.95 -52.76
C GLY A 240 -26.62 27.12 -53.22
N THR A 241 -26.19 26.34 -54.21
CA THR A 241 -25.06 26.61 -55.14
C THR A 241 -25.75 26.89 -56.50
N PRO A 242 -25.35 27.86 -57.36
CA PRO A 242 -24.00 27.92 -57.93
C PRO A 242 -23.45 29.30 -58.38
N GLY A 243 -22.14 29.29 -58.66
CA GLY A 243 -21.58 29.94 -59.85
C GLY A 243 -20.72 31.18 -59.63
N GLY A 244 -19.49 31.14 -60.14
CA GLY A 244 -18.73 32.35 -60.44
C GLY A 244 -17.21 32.22 -60.34
N THR A 245 -16.58 31.63 -61.36
CA THR A 245 -15.15 31.83 -61.69
C THR A 245 -15.03 32.99 -62.68
N PRO A 246 -14.05 33.91 -62.52
CA PRO A 246 -12.91 33.97 -63.45
C PRO A 246 -11.58 34.18 -62.70
N SER A 247 -10.56 33.36 -62.93
CA SER A 247 -9.46 33.50 -63.92
C SER A 247 -8.49 34.69 -63.75
N ALA A 248 -7.21 34.30 -63.59
CA ALA A 248 -5.94 34.97 -63.91
C ALA A 248 -5.54 36.19 -63.04
N THR A 249 -4.29 36.33 -62.58
CA THR A 249 -3.08 36.48 -63.44
C THR A 249 -1.77 36.32 -62.62
N SER A 250 -0.80 35.60 -63.22
CA SER A 250 0.68 35.78 -63.23
C SER A 250 1.47 35.84 -61.90
N SER A 251 2.40 34.89 -61.66
CA SER A 251 3.87 34.98 -61.92
C SER A 251 4.64 35.57 -60.71
N ALA A 252 5.83 35.16 -60.29
CA ALA A 252 6.74 34.06 -60.61
C ALA A 252 7.80 33.97 -59.47
N SER A 253 8.36 32.77 -59.31
CA SER A 253 9.73 32.36 -58.90
C SER A 253 10.56 33.14 -57.84
N ALA A 254 10.90 32.38 -56.79
CA ALA A 254 12.25 32.08 -56.27
C ALA A 254 13.38 33.12 -56.41
N SER A 255 13.80 33.69 -55.28
CA SER A 255 15.10 33.43 -54.59
C SER A 255 15.13 34.17 -53.26
#